data_AF-G5HTP0-F1
#
_entry.id   AF-G5HTP0-F1
#
_cell.length_a   1.000
_cell.length_b   1.000
_cell.length_c   1.000
_cell.angle_alpha   90.00
_cell.angle_beta   90.00
_cell.angle_gamma   90.00
#
_symmetry.space_group_name_H-M   'P 1'
#
loop_
_entity.id
_entity.type
_entity.pdbx_description
1 polymer ?
#
loop_
_entity_poly.entity_id
_entity_poly.type
_entity_poly.pdbx_seq_one_letter_code
_entity_poly.pdbx_strand_id
1 'polypeptide(L)'
;MRKKIKRIFTILGITAMIFTVTACGNRMDTMQPAASYVADFFDIPDTVTGIERLLLKDDMAYLCCLEEDGTSYLAAMDIDDGKFLKQNLDLDASVSLLDFGFAPDNSIWAVCLEQAGGYSLRKFDNSGSQVQSVDLAGVMDSPVISAVGRDLFLSIDMEGNICVAAKGGNTLVYLFDNNGSFLFSLDYEGNLMTMTTTAKGQIGICATSSDRMNYDLLTVDMESRDWRKDKICLGATAGLYGGVNKDFYRFDSSVLYGYAAGAQEGIPVFNWSDMGLGTSEVHLGECTDGRFVVLAASSNQTGVLSYEMAVLAKGEDEREILSMVSLTATPGIVQAVSDFNKTNDRYKVELTEYFPYAQNVSNEEWDNAILNLNTRIISGDMPDILDMSNLSVQIYLGKGLLEDLYPYMEHDPEIRTEDYFENVFEAISLDGKLPYLTDGAAISTMLAGADVVDGSNGWTVQDLEKVLDTYGANSIDNLSGASFLRDMLQTDGSFIDWSLGKCSFD
;
A
#
# COMPACT_ATOMS: atom_id res chain seq x y z
N MET A 1 -27.68 34.83 63.06
CA MET A 1 -28.34 33.83 62.18
C MET A 1 -27.29 33.11 61.30
N ARG A 2 -26.42 32.34 61.97
CA ARG A 2 -25.54 31.33 61.37
C ARG A 2 -26.42 30.15 60.93
N LYS A 3 -26.62 29.93 59.63
CA LYS A 3 -26.99 28.62 59.01
C LYS A 3 -27.26 28.64 57.50
N LYS A 4 -27.14 29.77 56.78
CA LYS A 4 -27.32 29.82 55.31
C LYS A 4 -26.06 30.13 54.48
N ILE A 5 -24.89 30.28 55.10
CA ILE A 5 -23.62 30.59 54.41
C ILE A 5 -22.73 29.35 54.21
N LYS A 6 -23.13 28.16 54.69
CA LYS A 6 -22.36 26.91 54.58
C LYS A 6 -22.83 25.93 53.49
N ARG A 7 -23.70 26.35 52.57
CA ARG A 7 -24.22 25.48 51.49
C ARG A 7 -23.97 25.96 50.06
N ILE A 8 -23.33 27.12 49.89
CA ILE A 8 -22.95 27.66 48.57
C ILE A 8 -21.44 27.51 48.29
N PHE A 9 -20.63 27.22 49.32
CA PHE A 9 -19.18 26.98 49.18
C PHE A 9 -18.78 25.49 49.17
N THR A 10 -19.72 24.57 49.00
CA THR A 10 -19.44 23.11 48.90
C THR A 10 -20.00 22.48 47.63
N ILE A 11 -20.57 23.28 46.73
CA ILE A 11 -21.02 22.84 45.39
C ILE A 11 -20.21 23.53 44.27
N LEU A 12 -19.31 24.45 44.62
CA LEU A 12 -18.34 25.06 43.69
C LEU A 12 -16.97 24.34 43.64
N GLY A 13 -16.81 23.24 44.39
CA GLY A 13 -15.53 22.53 44.54
C GLY A 13 -15.52 21.07 44.10
N ILE A 14 -16.59 20.55 43.51
CA ILE A 14 -16.70 19.16 43.04
C ILE A 14 -17.23 19.05 41.58
N THR A 15 -17.62 20.16 40.97
CA THR A 15 -18.07 20.23 39.56
C THR A 15 -17.07 20.97 38.65
N ALA A 16 -15.79 20.93 39.00
CA ALA A 16 -14.66 21.42 38.19
C ALA A 16 -13.65 20.29 37.89
N MET A 17 -14.10 19.03 37.91
CA MET A 17 -13.24 17.85 37.77
C MET A 17 -13.86 16.76 36.88
N ILE A 18 -14.59 17.13 35.80
CA ILE A 18 -14.99 16.22 34.70
C ILE A 18 -15.07 17.00 33.35
N PHE A 19 -14.15 17.94 33.10
CA PHE A 19 -13.88 18.44 31.74
C PHE A 19 -12.38 18.57 31.50
N THR A 20 -11.63 17.59 32.02
CA THR A 20 -10.36 17.19 31.44
C THR A 20 -10.61 15.85 30.73
N VAL A 21 -11.51 15.86 29.74
CA VAL A 21 -11.15 15.13 28.53
C VAL A 21 -10.00 15.95 28.00
N THR A 22 -8.80 15.59 28.41
CA THR A 22 -7.63 15.85 27.60
C THR A 22 -8.01 15.28 26.24
N ALA A 23 -8.44 16.16 25.35
CA ALA A 23 -7.98 16.10 23.98
C ALA A 23 -6.45 16.10 24.08
N CYS A 24 -5.89 14.96 24.46
CA CYS A 24 -4.69 14.47 23.83
C CYS A 24 -5.14 14.31 22.37
N GLY A 25 -5.15 15.42 21.63
CA GLY A 25 -4.73 15.32 20.25
C GLY A 25 -3.45 14.53 20.35
N ASN A 26 -3.48 13.30 19.82
CA ASN A 26 -2.27 12.57 19.59
C ASN A 26 -1.35 13.59 18.95
N ARG A 27 -0.30 13.99 19.67
CA ARG A 27 0.92 14.28 18.96
C ARG A 27 1.10 13.02 18.13
N MET A 28 0.84 13.13 16.83
CA MET A 28 1.59 12.34 15.88
C MET A 28 3.03 12.83 16.02
N ASP A 29 3.65 12.50 17.15
CA ASP A 29 5.05 12.14 17.17
C ASP A 29 5.01 10.84 16.35
N THR A 30 5.03 10.96 15.02
CA THR A 30 5.29 9.83 14.13
C THR A 30 6.54 9.22 14.70
N MET A 31 6.40 8.05 15.33
CA MET A 31 7.48 7.43 16.08
C MET A 31 8.51 7.05 15.03
N GLN A 32 9.48 7.93 14.80
CA GLN A 32 10.44 7.74 13.72
C GLN A 32 11.16 6.42 13.96
N PRO A 33 11.45 5.66 12.89
CA PRO A 33 12.27 4.47 12.97
C PRO A 33 13.53 4.72 13.81
N ALA A 34 13.79 3.84 14.77
CA ALA A 34 14.95 4.01 15.67
C ALA A 34 16.28 3.65 15.00
N ALA A 35 16.26 3.08 13.80
CA ALA A 35 17.43 2.61 13.07
C ALA A 35 17.34 3.04 11.60
N SER A 36 18.46 3.48 11.06
CA SER A 36 18.65 3.63 9.61
C SER A 36 19.10 2.29 8.99
N TYR A 37 18.76 2.14 7.72
CA TYR A 37 19.15 1.01 6.89
C TYR A 37 19.81 1.53 5.62
N VAL A 38 20.73 0.72 5.09
CA VAL A 38 21.39 0.92 3.79
C VAL A 38 21.05 -0.28 2.92
N ALA A 39 20.84 -0.03 1.62
CA ALA A 39 20.43 -1.04 0.65
C ALA A 39 21.58 -1.41 -0.29
N ASP A 40 21.83 -2.71 -0.43
CA ASP A 40 22.63 -3.28 -1.52
C ASP A 40 21.69 -3.86 -2.58
N PHE A 41 21.80 -3.40 -3.83
CA PHE A 41 20.88 -3.76 -4.92
C PHE A 41 21.47 -4.82 -5.84
N PHE A 42 20.60 -5.72 -6.30
CA PHE A 42 20.92 -6.80 -7.23
C PHE A 42 19.82 -6.93 -8.29
N ASP A 43 20.24 -7.12 -9.54
CA ASP A 43 19.33 -7.24 -10.68
C ASP A 43 18.62 -8.60 -10.68
N ILE A 44 17.33 -8.60 -11.01
CA ILE A 44 16.58 -9.80 -11.39
C ILE A 44 16.52 -9.86 -12.92
N PRO A 45 16.57 -11.06 -13.55
CA PRO A 45 16.48 -11.14 -15.00
C PRO A 45 15.23 -10.45 -15.56
N ASP A 46 15.41 -9.65 -16.62
CA ASP A 46 14.33 -8.91 -17.29
C ASP A 46 13.18 -9.80 -17.81
N THR A 47 13.40 -11.12 -17.93
CA THR A 47 12.35 -12.06 -18.33
C THR A 47 11.33 -12.30 -17.23
N VAL A 48 11.67 -12.00 -15.96
CA VAL A 48 10.77 -12.12 -14.81
C VAL A 48 9.89 -10.87 -14.76
N THR A 49 8.62 -11.05 -15.10
CA THR A 49 7.60 -9.99 -15.12
C THR A 49 6.59 -10.11 -13.99
N GLY A 50 6.73 -11.12 -13.14
CA GLY A 50 5.92 -11.32 -11.95
C GLY A 50 6.67 -12.12 -10.88
N ILE A 51 6.40 -11.82 -9.60
CA ILE A 51 6.88 -12.64 -8.48
C ILE A 51 5.68 -12.96 -7.60
N GLU A 52 5.30 -14.24 -7.52
CA GLU A 52 4.13 -14.64 -6.76
C GLU A 52 4.46 -14.85 -5.27
N ARG A 53 5.73 -15.15 -4.96
CA ARG A 53 6.18 -15.45 -3.59
C ARG A 53 7.68 -15.25 -3.40
N LEU A 54 8.04 -14.76 -2.21
CA LEU A 54 9.40 -14.78 -1.64
C LEU A 54 9.40 -15.56 -0.32
N LEU A 55 10.36 -16.48 -0.14
CA LEU A 55 10.69 -17.09 1.14
C LEU A 55 12.21 -17.14 1.34
N LEU A 56 12.68 -16.84 2.55
CA LEU A 56 14.10 -16.91 2.89
C LEU A 56 14.44 -18.20 3.60
N LYS A 57 15.56 -18.82 3.24
CA LYS A 57 16.09 -20.03 3.87
C LYS A 57 17.56 -20.20 3.55
N ASP A 58 18.36 -20.54 4.57
CA ASP A 58 19.79 -20.88 4.42
C ASP A 58 20.59 -19.83 3.60
N ASP A 59 20.40 -18.54 3.93
CA ASP A 59 21.02 -17.39 3.25
C ASP A 59 20.66 -17.24 1.76
N MET A 60 19.58 -17.88 1.32
CA MET A 60 19.03 -17.78 -0.02
C MET A 60 17.61 -17.18 -0.01
N ALA A 61 17.33 -16.36 -1.02
CA ALA A 61 15.99 -15.90 -1.36
C ALA A 61 15.37 -16.82 -2.42
N TYR A 62 14.32 -17.55 -2.06
CA TYR A 62 13.58 -18.41 -2.97
C TYR A 62 12.37 -17.67 -3.53
N LEU A 63 12.22 -17.73 -4.86
CA LEU A 63 11.29 -16.91 -5.63
C LEU A 63 10.37 -17.79 -6.46
N CYS A 64 9.06 -17.54 -6.40
CA CYS A 64 8.13 -18.05 -7.41
C CYS A 64 8.02 -17.01 -8.54
N CYS A 65 8.80 -17.19 -9.60
CA CYS A 65 8.87 -16.27 -10.72
C CYS A 65 7.77 -16.57 -11.75
N LEU A 66 7.29 -15.52 -12.43
CA LEU A 66 6.39 -15.55 -13.56
C LEU A 66 6.99 -14.73 -14.72
N GLU A 67 6.89 -15.26 -15.94
CA GLU A 67 7.29 -14.57 -17.17
C GLU A 67 6.06 -14.18 -18.00
N GLU A 68 6.24 -13.28 -18.96
CA GLU A 68 5.15 -12.68 -19.75
C GLU A 68 4.32 -13.72 -20.52
N ASP A 69 4.92 -14.84 -20.92
CA ASP A 69 4.24 -15.93 -21.63
C ASP A 69 3.41 -16.86 -20.71
N GLY A 70 3.40 -16.59 -19.40
CA GLY A 70 2.72 -17.37 -18.38
C GLY A 70 3.57 -18.47 -17.75
N THR A 71 4.81 -18.67 -18.20
CA THR A 71 5.74 -19.62 -17.59
C THR A 71 6.04 -19.21 -16.15
N SER A 72 5.93 -20.16 -15.23
CA SER A 72 6.26 -19.95 -13.82
C SER A 72 7.20 -21.02 -13.29
N TYR A 73 8.09 -20.65 -12.37
CA TYR A 73 9.12 -21.53 -11.85
C TYR A 73 9.67 -21.06 -10.51
N LEU A 74 10.27 -22.00 -9.78
CA LEU A 74 11.05 -21.68 -8.59
C LEU A 74 12.46 -21.24 -8.99
N ALA A 75 12.92 -20.12 -8.45
CA ALA A 75 14.30 -19.68 -8.50
C ALA A 75 14.86 -19.51 -7.09
N ALA A 76 16.19 -19.46 -6.98
CA ALA A 76 16.88 -19.07 -5.77
C ALA A 76 17.92 -18.01 -6.12
N MET A 77 18.07 -17.02 -5.25
CA MET A 77 19.03 -15.94 -5.37
C MET A 77 19.85 -15.88 -4.08
N ASP A 78 21.17 -15.84 -4.22
CA ASP A 78 22.08 -15.68 -3.09
C ASP A 78 21.95 -14.25 -2.55
N ILE A 79 21.78 -14.12 -1.24
CA ILE A 79 21.52 -12.82 -0.59
C ILE A 79 22.79 -11.95 -0.57
N ASP A 80 23.98 -12.54 -0.61
CA ASP A 80 25.23 -11.80 -0.47
C ASP A 80 25.83 -11.39 -1.82
N ASP A 81 25.67 -12.20 -2.88
CA ASP A 81 26.22 -11.90 -4.21
C ASP A 81 25.17 -11.70 -5.32
N GLY A 82 23.88 -11.88 -5.02
CA GLY A 82 22.78 -11.68 -5.96
C GLY A 82 22.71 -12.72 -7.08
N LYS A 83 23.42 -13.84 -6.97
CA LYS A 83 23.44 -14.85 -8.05
C LYS A 83 22.08 -15.54 -8.17
N PHE A 84 21.40 -15.26 -9.27
CA PHE A 84 20.11 -15.87 -9.64
C PHE A 84 20.28 -17.25 -10.29
N LEU A 85 19.55 -18.26 -9.79
CA LEU A 85 19.55 -19.62 -10.30
C LEU A 85 18.14 -20.21 -10.32
N LYS A 86 17.67 -20.57 -11.51
CA LYS A 86 16.44 -21.37 -11.68
C LYS A 86 16.60 -22.75 -11.06
N GLN A 87 15.65 -23.13 -10.21
CA GLN A 87 15.64 -24.42 -9.54
C GLN A 87 14.99 -25.48 -10.44
N ASN A 88 15.48 -26.71 -10.33
CA ASN A 88 14.89 -27.84 -11.03
C ASN A 88 13.75 -28.40 -10.18
N LEU A 89 12.51 -28.16 -10.60
CA LEU A 89 11.34 -28.87 -10.08
C LEU A 89 10.77 -29.73 -11.22
N ASP A 90 10.42 -30.97 -10.90
CA ASP A 90 9.77 -31.91 -11.82
C ASP A 90 8.31 -31.49 -12.06
N LEU A 91 8.15 -30.40 -12.80
CA LEU A 91 6.89 -29.79 -13.19
C LEU A 91 6.75 -29.86 -14.71
N ASP A 92 5.60 -30.34 -15.19
CA ASP A 92 5.26 -30.30 -16.60
C ASP A 92 5.21 -28.84 -17.08
N ALA A 93 5.69 -28.57 -18.30
CA ALA A 93 5.75 -27.22 -18.86
C ALA A 93 4.38 -26.54 -19.02
N SER A 94 3.28 -27.30 -18.96
CA SER A 94 1.91 -26.77 -19.03
C SER A 94 1.28 -26.47 -17.67
N VAL A 95 2.02 -26.70 -16.57
CA VAL A 95 1.58 -26.44 -15.19
C VAL A 95 2.18 -25.12 -14.72
N SER A 96 1.35 -24.26 -14.14
CA SER A 96 1.82 -23.01 -13.54
C SER A 96 2.00 -23.16 -12.03
N LEU A 97 3.15 -22.73 -11.52
CA LEU A 97 3.41 -22.55 -10.10
C LEU A 97 2.73 -21.24 -9.64
N LEU A 98 1.92 -21.32 -8.59
CA LEU A 98 1.21 -20.15 -8.04
C LEU A 98 1.81 -19.68 -6.72
N ASP A 99 2.09 -20.61 -5.80
CA ASP A 99 2.73 -20.29 -4.50
C ASP A 99 3.45 -21.54 -3.97
N PHE A 100 4.34 -21.37 -3.00
CA PHE A 100 5.10 -22.46 -2.39
C PHE A 100 5.45 -22.20 -0.91
N GLY A 101 5.80 -23.29 -0.22
CA GLY A 101 6.22 -23.27 1.17
C GLY A 101 7.15 -24.43 1.50
N PHE A 102 8.03 -24.22 2.48
CA PHE A 102 8.92 -25.25 2.98
C PHE A 102 8.27 -26.01 4.14
N ALA A 103 8.16 -27.32 4.02
CA ALA A 103 7.79 -28.17 5.14
C ALA A 103 8.96 -28.37 6.12
N PRO A 104 8.71 -28.79 7.37
CA PRO A 104 9.77 -29.02 8.37
C PRO A 104 10.83 -30.06 7.97
N ASP A 105 10.51 -30.96 7.05
CA ASP A 105 11.42 -31.96 6.49
C ASP A 105 12.26 -31.44 5.30
N ASN A 106 12.20 -30.13 5.04
CA ASN A 106 12.80 -29.39 3.93
C ASN A 106 12.22 -29.67 2.55
N SER A 107 11.20 -30.52 2.43
CA SER A 107 10.45 -30.67 1.19
C SER A 107 9.69 -29.39 0.85
N ILE A 108 9.35 -29.23 -0.42
CA ILE A 108 8.61 -28.08 -0.92
C ILE A 108 7.18 -28.54 -1.20
N TRP A 109 6.21 -27.83 -0.63
CA TRP A 109 4.84 -27.91 -1.09
C TRP A 109 4.54 -26.70 -1.98
N ALA A 110 3.82 -26.94 -3.06
CA ALA A 110 3.41 -25.92 -4.00
C ALA A 110 1.95 -26.08 -4.39
N VAL A 111 1.26 -24.95 -4.55
CA VAL A 111 -0.04 -24.92 -5.21
C VAL A 111 0.15 -24.56 -6.68
N CYS A 112 -0.47 -25.35 -7.55
CA CYS A 112 -0.27 -25.29 -8.99
C CYS A 112 -1.60 -25.15 -9.73
N LEU A 113 -1.60 -24.39 -10.83
CA LEU A 113 -2.68 -24.32 -11.81
C LEU A 113 -2.37 -25.30 -12.96
N GLU A 114 -3.28 -26.22 -13.18
CA GLU A 114 -3.21 -27.25 -14.22
C GLU A 114 -3.74 -26.73 -15.56
N GLN A 115 -3.19 -27.22 -16.67
CA GLN A 115 -3.61 -26.84 -18.03
C GLN A 115 -5.13 -26.96 -18.28
N ALA A 116 -5.79 -27.91 -17.62
CA ALA A 116 -7.24 -28.13 -17.75
C ALA A 116 -8.11 -27.14 -16.95
N GLY A 117 -7.50 -26.17 -16.24
CA GLY A 117 -8.21 -25.19 -15.38
C GLY A 117 -8.54 -25.71 -13.98
N GLY A 118 -7.88 -26.80 -13.54
CA GLY A 118 -7.95 -27.32 -12.18
C GLY A 118 -6.73 -26.92 -11.35
N TYR A 119 -6.74 -27.26 -10.06
CA TYR A 119 -5.63 -26.93 -9.16
C TYR A 119 -5.14 -28.16 -8.43
N SER A 120 -3.84 -28.21 -8.16
CA SER A 120 -3.23 -29.27 -7.37
C SER A 120 -2.32 -28.73 -6.29
N LEU A 121 -2.17 -29.51 -5.23
CA LEU A 121 -1.16 -29.33 -4.20
C LEU A 121 -0.10 -30.42 -4.39
N ARG A 122 1.13 -30.03 -4.75
CA ARG A 122 2.23 -30.93 -5.10
C ARG A 122 3.36 -30.86 -4.08
N LYS A 123 3.92 -32.03 -3.72
CA LYS A 123 5.09 -32.15 -2.84
C LYS A 123 6.31 -32.53 -3.67
N PHE A 124 7.40 -31.80 -3.47
CA PHE A 124 8.70 -32.05 -4.08
C PHE A 124 9.72 -32.39 -3.00
N ASP A 125 10.54 -33.41 -3.24
CA ASP A 125 11.67 -33.69 -2.37
C ASP A 125 12.82 -32.70 -2.58
N ASN A 126 13.90 -32.84 -1.81
CA ASN A 126 15.05 -31.94 -1.85
C ASN A 126 15.85 -32.02 -3.18
N SER A 127 15.56 -33.00 -4.05
CA SER A 127 16.12 -33.08 -5.41
C SER A 127 15.25 -32.37 -6.46
N GLY A 128 14.06 -31.90 -6.05
CA GLY A 128 13.04 -31.33 -6.92
C GLY A 128 12.15 -32.37 -7.59
N SER A 129 12.26 -33.65 -7.22
CA SER A 129 11.40 -34.70 -7.78
C SER A 129 10.02 -34.64 -7.14
N GLN A 130 8.96 -34.74 -7.94
CA GLN A 130 7.60 -34.79 -7.41
C GLN A 130 7.37 -36.14 -6.71
N VAL A 131 7.10 -36.08 -5.40
CA VAL A 131 6.85 -37.28 -4.59
C VAL A 131 5.37 -37.46 -4.24
N GLN A 132 4.57 -36.40 -4.40
CA GLN A 132 3.14 -36.44 -4.10
C GLN A 132 2.37 -35.37 -4.88
N SER A 133 1.09 -35.65 -5.18
CA SER A 133 0.14 -34.69 -5.74
C SER A 133 -1.26 -34.93 -5.18
N VAL A 134 -1.97 -33.86 -4.85
CA VAL A 134 -3.36 -33.85 -4.38
C VAL A 134 -4.18 -32.99 -5.33
N ASP A 135 -5.25 -33.54 -5.88
CA ASP A 135 -6.20 -32.78 -6.71
C ASP A 135 -7.15 -31.98 -5.81
N LEU A 136 -7.22 -30.67 -6.01
CA LEU A 136 -8.06 -29.76 -5.21
C LEU A 136 -9.50 -29.71 -5.71
N ALA A 137 -9.83 -30.27 -6.88
CA ALA A 137 -11.17 -30.24 -7.46
C ALA A 137 -12.25 -30.97 -6.63
N GLY A 138 -11.83 -31.86 -5.72
CA GLY A 138 -12.71 -32.56 -4.78
C GLY A 138 -12.74 -31.97 -3.36
N VAL A 139 -11.96 -30.93 -3.10
CA VAL A 139 -11.82 -30.28 -1.78
C VAL A 139 -12.37 -28.87 -1.80
N MET A 140 -12.08 -28.13 -2.87
CA MET A 140 -12.58 -26.78 -3.09
C MET A 140 -13.93 -26.80 -3.81
N ASP A 141 -14.79 -25.85 -3.49
CA ASP A 141 -16.09 -25.74 -4.14
C ASP A 141 -15.94 -25.30 -5.62
N SER A 142 -16.74 -25.86 -6.52
CA SER A 142 -16.65 -25.56 -7.97
C SER A 142 -16.74 -24.07 -8.32
N PRO A 143 -17.60 -23.24 -7.67
CA PRO A 143 -17.61 -21.80 -7.89
C PRO A 143 -16.28 -21.12 -7.55
N VAL A 144 -15.59 -21.58 -6.50
CA VAL A 144 -14.27 -21.05 -6.10
C VAL A 144 -13.24 -21.37 -7.16
N ILE A 145 -13.16 -22.62 -7.59
CA ILE A 145 -12.26 -23.08 -8.65
C ILE A 145 -12.45 -22.26 -9.93
N SER A 146 -13.71 -21.99 -10.30
CA SER A 146 -14.02 -21.24 -11.52
C SER A 146 -13.66 -19.75 -11.45
N ALA A 147 -13.48 -19.19 -10.25
CA ALA A 147 -13.31 -17.76 -10.04
C ALA A 147 -11.90 -17.36 -9.58
N VAL A 148 -11.17 -18.25 -8.90
CA VAL A 148 -9.93 -17.90 -8.19
C VAL A 148 -8.76 -17.56 -9.12
N GLY A 149 -8.74 -18.08 -10.35
CA GLY A 149 -7.68 -17.78 -11.31
C GLY A 149 -6.28 -18.13 -10.75
N ARG A 150 -5.41 -17.13 -10.60
CA ARG A 150 -4.07 -17.30 -10.01
C ARG A 150 -4.01 -16.98 -8.51
N ASP A 151 -5.09 -16.46 -7.92
CA ASP A 151 -5.11 -15.95 -6.54
C ASP A 151 -5.29 -17.07 -5.47
N LEU A 152 -4.43 -18.08 -5.51
CA LEU A 152 -4.31 -19.12 -4.48
C LEU A 152 -2.99 -18.97 -3.72
N PHE A 153 -3.10 -18.93 -2.40
CA PHE A 153 -1.98 -18.66 -1.50
C PHE A 153 -1.71 -19.88 -0.63
N LEU A 154 -0.45 -20.08 -0.26
CA LEU A 154 0.02 -21.21 0.54
C LEU A 154 0.80 -20.74 1.76
N SER A 155 0.48 -21.33 2.91
CA SER A 155 1.26 -21.18 4.14
C SER A 155 1.38 -22.53 4.83
N ILE A 156 2.50 -22.76 5.53
CA ILE A 156 2.78 -24.01 6.25
C ILE A 156 3.15 -23.65 7.68
N ASP A 157 2.54 -24.34 8.66
CA ASP A 157 2.89 -24.17 10.07
C ASP A 157 4.12 -24.99 10.48
N MET A 158 4.60 -24.79 11.71
CA MET A 158 5.78 -25.51 12.22
C MET A 158 5.60 -27.03 12.37
N GLU A 159 4.36 -27.53 12.38
CA GLU A 159 4.05 -28.97 12.45
C GLU A 159 3.95 -29.59 11.04
N GLY A 160 3.98 -28.76 10.00
CA GLY A 160 3.86 -29.16 8.61
C GLY A 160 2.41 -29.24 8.12
N ASN A 161 1.45 -28.68 8.85
CA ASN A 161 0.10 -28.52 8.33
C ASN A 161 0.11 -27.43 7.27
N ILE A 162 -0.56 -27.72 6.16
CA ILE A 162 -0.56 -26.89 4.96
C ILE A 162 -1.90 -26.18 4.88
N CYS A 163 -1.85 -24.91 4.54
CA CYS A 163 -3.02 -24.08 4.39
C CYS A 163 -3.04 -23.48 3.00
N VAL A 164 -4.10 -23.78 2.25
CA VAL A 164 -4.37 -23.16 0.95
C VAL A 164 -5.54 -22.20 1.11
N ALA A 165 -5.34 -20.92 0.80
CA ALA A 165 -6.41 -19.92 0.83
C ALA A 165 -6.72 -19.40 -0.57
N ALA A 166 -8.02 -19.28 -0.86
CA ALA A 166 -8.52 -18.76 -2.11
C ALA A 166 -9.04 -17.33 -1.94
N LYS A 167 -8.63 -16.44 -2.83
CA LYS A 167 -9.21 -15.10 -2.92
C LYS A 167 -10.53 -15.16 -3.68
N GLY A 168 -11.55 -14.52 -3.13
CA GLY A 168 -12.89 -14.45 -3.71
C GLY A 168 -13.73 -13.39 -3.01
N GLY A 169 -15.06 -13.48 -3.12
CA GLY A 169 -15.97 -12.59 -2.40
C GLY A 169 -15.87 -12.69 -0.88
N ASN A 170 -15.45 -13.87 -0.39
CA ASN A 170 -15.09 -14.19 0.99
C ASN A 170 -13.72 -14.89 0.98
N THR A 171 -13.02 -14.89 2.11
CA THR A 171 -11.79 -15.67 2.32
C THR A 171 -12.18 -17.10 2.65
N LEU A 172 -11.73 -18.06 1.84
CA LEU A 172 -11.94 -19.49 2.05
C LEU A 172 -10.59 -20.17 2.21
N VAL A 173 -10.49 -21.00 3.25
CA VAL A 173 -9.23 -21.60 3.67
C VAL A 173 -9.40 -23.10 3.83
N TYR A 174 -8.45 -23.88 3.30
CA TYR A 174 -8.46 -25.32 3.27
C TYR A 174 -7.18 -25.86 3.92
N LEU A 175 -7.33 -26.65 4.99
CA LEU A 175 -6.21 -27.17 5.78
C LEU A 175 -5.96 -28.63 5.42
N PHE A 176 -4.68 -28.98 5.32
CA PHE A 176 -4.17 -30.33 5.03
C PHE A 176 -3.07 -30.69 6.03
N ASP A 177 -2.86 -31.98 6.28
CA ASP A 177 -1.66 -32.45 6.98
C ASP A 177 -0.43 -32.47 6.04
N ASN A 178 0.75 -32.77 6.59
CA ASN A 178 1.99 -32.87 5.81
C ASN A 178 2.01 -34.08 4.83
N ASN A 179 0.98 -34.92 4.85
CA ASN A 179 0.75 -35.97 3.85
C ASN A 179 -0.33 -35.53 2.84
N GLY A 180 -0.67 -34.25 2.73
CA GLY A 180 -1.67 -33.73 1.80
C GLY A 180 -3.10 -34.22 2.05
N SER A 181 -3.39 -34.80 3.21
CA SER A 181 -4.74 -35.24 3.56
C SER A 181 -5.55 -34.05 4.07
N PHE A 182 -6.72 -33.82 3.47
CA PHE A 182 -7.62 -32.75 3.91
C PHE A 182 -8.07 -32.93 5.36
N LEU A 183 -8.02 -31.85 6.14
CA LEU A 183 -8.36 -31.81 7.56
C LEU A 183 -9.73 -31.15 7.81
N PHE A 184 -9.88 -29.90 7.38
CA PHE A 184 -11.08 -29.08 7.50
C PHE A 184 -10.94 -27.80 6.67
N SER A 185 -12.03 -27.05 6.52
CA SER A 185 -12.05 -25.73 5.91
C SER A 185 -12.63 -24.68 6.86
N LEU A 186 -12.27 -23.42 6.64
CA LEU A 186 -12.77 -22.25 7.34
C LEU A 186 -13.17 -21.18 6.32
N ASP A 187 -14.16 -20.37 6.68
CA ASP A 187 -14.58 -19.19 5.93
C ASP A 187 -14.49 -17.93 6.77
N TYR A 188 -14.29 -16.80 6.09
CA TYR A 188 -14.31 -15.47 6.69
C TYR A 188 -14.89 -14.46 5.69
N GLU A 189 -15.82 -13.62 6.16
CA GLU A 189 -16.58 -12.67 5.30
C GLU A 189 -15.70 -11.56 4.67
N GLY A 190 -14.45 -11.42 5.13
CA GLY A 190 -13.46 -10.52 4.55
C GLY A 190 -12.85 -11.03 3.25
N ASN A 191 -12.35 -10.11 2.42
CA ASN A 191 -11.58 -10.44 1.21
C ASN A 191 -10.12 -10.75 1.59
N LEU A 192 -9.59 -11.85 1.06
CA LEU A 192 -8.20 -12.24 1.27
C LEU A 192 -7.25 -11.24 0.60
N MET A 193 -6.21 -10.83 1.33
CA MET A 193 -5.06 -10.10 0.77
C MET A 193 -3.90 -11.06 0.51
N THR A 194 -3.42 -11.73 1.56
CA THR A 194 -2.23 -12.60 1.50
C THR A 194 -2.16 -13.51 2.73
N MET A 195 -1.16 -14.38 2.75
CA MET A 195 -0.86 -15.30 3.83
C MET A 195 0.61 -15.25 4.24
N THR A 196 0.86 -15.57 5.50
CA THR A 196 2.22 -15.73 6.02
C THR A 196 2.31 -16.86 7.05
N THR A 197 3.53 -17.25 7.39
CA THR A 197 3.84 -18.01 8.60
C THR A 197 4.48 -17.05 9.59
N THR A 198 3.91 -16.95 10.80
CA THR A 198 4.49 -16.11 11.85
C THR A 198 5.78 -16.73 12.40
N ALA A 199 6.61 -15.97 13.12
CA ALA A 199 7.83 -16.51 13.75
C ALA A 199 7.53 -17.62 14.76
N LYS A 200 6.34 -17.61 15.36
CA LYS A 200 5.81 -18.71 16.18
C LYS A 200 5.40 -19.95 15.39
N GLY A 201 5.56 -19.93 14.07
CA GLY A 201 5.20 -21.04 13.18
C GLY A 201 3.70 -21.20 13.00
N GLN A 202 2.90 -20.15 13.18
CA GLN A 202 1.45 -20.19 12.98
C GLN A 202 1.09 -19.71 11.58
N ILE A 203 0.05 -20.31 11.00
CA ILE A 203 -0.54 -19.83 9.74
C ILE A 203 -1.32 -18.54 10.02
N GLY A 204 -0.87 -17.44 9.40
CA GLY A 204 -1.50 -16.12 9.44
C GLY A 204 -2.19 -15.76 8.12
N ILE A 205 -3.42 -15.28 8.21
CA ILE A 205 -4.25 -14.88 7.06
C ILE A 205 -4.55 -13.39 7.19
N CYS A 206 -4.14 -12.60 6.20
CA CYS A 206 -4.52 -11.20 6.10
C CYS A 206 -5.79 -11.07 5.26
N ALA A 207 -6.87 -10.56 5.83
CA ALA A 207 -8.12 -10.33 5.11
C ALA A 207 -8.77 -9.02 5.56
N THR A 208 -9.60 -8.41 4.72
CA THR A 208 -10.35 -7.20 5.11
C THR A 208 -11.24 -7.50 6.30
N SER A 209 -11.40 -6.58 7.24
CA SER A 209 -12.42 -6.68 8.29
C SER A 209 -13.83 -6.81 7.70
N SER A 210 -14.79 -7.29 8.48
CA SER A 210 -16.19 -7.49 8.01
C SER A 210 -16.85 -6.19 7.54
N ASP A 211 -16.47 -5.04 8.08
CA ASP A 211 -16.92 -3.70 7.63
C ASP A 211 -16.15 -3.19 6.39
N ARG A 212 -15.14 -3.94 5.94
CA ARG A 212 -14.25 -3.64 4.80
C ARG A 212 -13.47 -2.32 4.93
N MET A 213 -13.34 -1.80 6.16
CA MET A 213 -12.64 -0.54 6.43
C MET A 213 -11.16 -0.75 6.77
N ASN A 214 -10.77 -1.93 7.24
CA ASN A 214 -9.43 -2.27 7.71
C ASN A 214 -9.02 -3.67 7.24
N TYR A 215 -7.79 -4.08 7.57
CA TYR A 215 -7.35 -5.47 7.50
C TYR A 215 -7.25 -6.08 8.90
N ASP A 216 -7.54 -7.38 8.99
CA ASP A 216 -7.35 -8.21 10.17
C ASP A 216 -6.30 -9.30 9.87
N LEU A 217 -5.44 -9.60 10.85
CA LEU A 217 -4.67 -10.83 10.89
C LEU A 217 -5.46 -11.89 11.66
N LEU A 218 -5.87 -12.94 10.95
CA LEU A 218 -6.48 -14.13 11.50
C LEU A 218 -5.44 -15.24 11.64
N THR A 219 -5.57 -16.08 12.66
CA THR A 219 -4.74 -17.27 12.84
C THR A 219 -5.62 -18.48 13.10
N VAL A 220 -5.17 -19.64 12.63
CA VAL A 220 -5.93 -20.90 12.76
C VAL A 220 -5.62 -21.57 14.10
N ASP A 221 -6.65 -22.11 14.76
CA ASP A 221 -6.48 -23.01 15.89
C ASP A 221 -6.74 -24.45 15.48
N MET A 222 -5.66 -25.21 15.25
CA MET A 222 -5.73 -26.58 14.75
C MET A 222 -6.44 -27.55 15.71
N GLU A 223 -6.41 -27.28 17.02
CA GLU A 223 -7.10 -28.12 18.02
C GLU A 223 -8.61 -27.98 17.95
N SER A 224 -9.12 -26.73 17.95
CA SER A 224 -10.55 -26.46 17.89
C SER A 224 -11.12 -26.47 16.47
N ARG A 225 -10.26 -26.44 15.44
CA ARG A 225 -10.61 -26.35 14.02
C ARG A 225 -11.46 -25.12 13.72
N ASP A 226 -11.05 -23.99 14.28
CA ASP A 226 -11.72 -22.70 14.15
C ASP A 226 -10.68 -21.57 14.12
N TRP A 227 -11.13 -20.35 13.86
CA TRP A 227 -10.32 -19.16 14.01
C TRP A 227 -9.97 -18.91 15.47
N ARG A 228 -8.72 -18.48 15.74
CA ARG A 228 -8.36 -17.93 17.04
C ARG A 228 -9.14 -16.65 17.30
N LYS A 229 -9.53 -16.45 18.56
CA LYS A 229 -10.40 -15.32 18.97
C LYS A 229 -9.65 -13.99 19.08
N ASP A 230 -8.33 -14.05 19.26
CA ASP A 230 -7.41 -12.92 19.39
C ASP A 230 -6.92 -12.43 18.03
N LYS A 231 -7.85 -12.06 17.15
CA LYS A 231 -7.52 -11.39 15.88
C LYS A 231 -6.82 -10.05 16.15
N ILE A 232 -5.93 -9.66 15.25
CA ILE A 232 -5.20 -8.38 15.32
C ILE A 232 -5.75 -7.46 14.24
N CYS A 233 -6.28 -6.29 14.62
CA CYS A 233 -6.68 -5.25 13.67
C CYS A 233 -5.41 -4.55 13.14
N LEU A 234 -5.15 -4.69 11.85
CA LEU A 234 -3.96 -4.16 11.19
C LEU A 234 -4.18 -2.75 10.62
N GLY A 235 -5.41 -2.23 10.56
CA GLY A 235 -5.67 -0.94 9.91
C GLY A 235 -5.38 -0.96 8.40
N ALA A 236 -4.87 0.15 7.86
CA ALA A 236 -4.37 0.21 6.48
C ALA A 236 -3.20 -0.76 6.29
N THR A 237 -3.25 -1.60 5.25
CA THR A 237 -2.23 -2.62 4.97
C THR A 237 -2.04 -2.72 3.46
N ALA A 238 -0.80 -2.74 3.03
CA ALA A 238 -0.35 -2.99 1.65
C ALA A 238 0.47 -4.28 1.55
N GLY A 239 1.02 -4.79 2.65
CA GLY A 239 1.73 -6.06 2.69
C GLY A 239 1.80 -6.67 4.09
N LEU A 240 1.89 -8.01 4.16
CA LEU A 240 2.07 -8.77 5.39
C LEU A 240 3.15 -9.84 5.19
N TYR A 241 4.13 -9.87 6.08
CA TYR A 241 5.32 -10.72 5.94
C TYR A 241 5.63 -11.46 7.24
N GLY A 242 6.13 -12.69 7.14
CA GLY A 242 6.58 -13.47 8.28
C GLY A 242 7.85 -12.85 8.87
N GLY A 243 8.04 -13.00 10.18
CA GLY A 243 9.24 -12.52 10.84
C GLY A 243 10.11 -13.64 11.40
N VAL A 244 11.33 -13.27 11.80
CA VAL A 244 12.26 -14.11 12.54
C VAL A 244 12.50 -13.50 13.93
N ASN A 245 12.84 -12.20 14.00
CA ASN A 245 13.05 -11.48 15.26
C ASN A 245 11.76 -10.81 15.78
N LYS A 246 10.82 -10.52 14.87
CA LYS A 246 9.44 -10.16 15.16
C LYS A 246 8.53 -11.32 14.77
N ASP A 247 7.31 -11.34 15.28
CA ASP A 247 6.37 -12.41 14.93
C ASP A 247 5.90 -12.28 13.47
N PHE A 248 5.65 -11.05 13.03
CA PHE A 248 5.36 -10.70 11.64
C PHE A 248 5.62 -9.21 11.41
N TYR A 249 5.57 -8.80 10.14
CA TYR A 249 5.67 -7.42 9.70
C TYR A 249 4.45 -7.01 8.88
N ARG A 250 4.02 -5.76 9.03
CA ARG A 250 2.96 -5.11 8.24
C ARG A 250 3.56 -3.90 7.53
N PHE A 251 3.39 -3.84 6.22
CA PHE A 251 3.66 -2.64 5.43
C PHE A 251 2.34 -1.91 5.15
N ASP A 252 2.27 -0.60 5.38
CA ASP A 252 1.04 0.18 5.19
C ASP A 252 1.04 1.09 3.95
N SER A 253 1.97 0.86 3.02
CA SER A 253 2.33 1.68 1.84
C SER A 253 3.39 2.76 2.08
N SER A 254 3.70 3.10 3.33
CA SER A 254 4.73 4.10 3.67
C SER A 254 5.78 3.57 4.65
N VAL A 255 5.35 2.88 5.70
CA VAL A 255 6.22 2.44 6.79
C VAL A 255 6.09 0.93 7.00
N LEU A 256 7.22 0.26 7.24
CA LEU A 256 7.23 -1.12 7.70
C LEU A 256 7.12 -1.15 9.23
N TYR A 257 6.18 -1.94 9.75
CA TYR A 257 5.96 -2.11 11.20
C TYR A 257 6.23 -3.54 11.60
N GLY A 258 6.99 -3.73 12.67
CA GLY A 258 7.28 -5.04 13.26
C GLY A 258 6.39 -5.31 14.46
N TYR A 259 5.71 -6.46 14.46
CA TYR A 259 4.82 -6.88 15.54
C TYR A 259 5.49 -7.93 16.41
N ALA A 260 5.58 -7.65 17.71
CA ALA A 260 5.94 -8.69 18.67
C ALA A 260 4.79 -9.69 18.82
N ALA A 261 5.09 -10.91 19.24
CA ALA A 261 4.08 -11.94 19.30
C ALA A 261 2.98 -11.62 20.33
N GLY A 262 1.72 -11.63 19.88
CA GLY A 262 0.55 -11.22 20.68
C GLY A 262 0.39 -9.71 20.87
N ALA A 263 1.24 -8.88 20.25
CA ALA A 263 1.06 -7.44 20.24
C ALA A 263 -0.13 -7.06 19.34
N GLN A 264 -0.89 -6.05 19.77
CA GLN A 264 -2.00 -5.49 19.00
C GLN A 264 -1.56 -4.30 18.13
N GLU A 265 -0.38 -3.75 18.40
CA GLU A 265 0.19 -2.60 17.71
C GLU A 265 1.62 -2.92 17.27
N GLY A 266 1.99 -2.44 16.08
CA GLY A 266 3.31 -2.60 15.50
C GLY A 266 4.23 -1.46 15.89
N ILE A 267 5.53 -1.73 15.88
CA ILE A 267 6.57 -0.71 16.09
C ILE A 267 7.20 -0.38 14.73
N PRO A 268 7.30 0.90 14.33
CA PRO A 268 7.99 1.32 13.11
C PRO A 268 9.41 0.77 13.01
N VAL A 269 9.76 0.23 11.84
CA VAL A 269 11.06 -0.38 11.54
C VAL A 269 11.90 0.51 10.64
N PHE A 270 11.33 0.96 9.52
CA PHE A 270 11.90 1.97 8.60
C PHE A 270 10.80 2.56 7.71
N ASN A 271 11.02 3.77 7.17
CA ASN A 271 10.17 4.32 6.11
C ASN A 271 10.62 3.77 4.76
N TRP A 272 9.68 3.47 3.88
CA TRP A 272 9.94 2.78 2.62
C TRP A 272 10.67 3.67 1.61
N SER A 273 10.26 4.93 1.51
CA SER A 273 10.86 5.94 0.64
C SER A 273 12.34 6.21 0.97
N ASP A 274 12.76 5.98 2.21
CA ASP A 274 14.16 6.10 2.63
C ASP A 274 15.07 5.07 1.95
N MET A 275 14.52 3.91 1.54
CA MET A 275 15.29 2.77 1.02
C MET A 275 15.60 2.87 -0.47
N GLY A 276 14.98 3.82 -1.19
CA GLY A 276 15.11 3.92 -2.64
C GLY A 276 14.47 2.73 -3.38
N LEU A 277 13.37 2.19 -2.84
CA LEU A 277 12.63 1.07 -3.40
C LEU A 277 11.26 1.49 -3.91
N GLY A 278 10.87 0.95 -5.08
CA GLY A 278 9.53 1.07 -5.62
C GLY A 278 8.46 0.43 -4.71
N THR A 279 7.21 0.83 -4.90
CA THR A 279 6.06 0.35 -4.10
C THR A 279 4.98 -0.34 -4.91
N SER A 280 5.17 -0.52 -6.23
CA SER A 280 4.13 -1.11 -7.12
C SER A 280 3.74 -2.52 -6.69
N GLU A 281 4.73 -3.34 -6.37
CA GLU A 281 4.58 -4.65 -5.78
C GLU A 281 5.80 -4.94 -4.91
N VAL A 282 5.56 -5.47 -3.71
CA VAL A 282 6.59 -5.62 -2.70
C VAL A 282 6.52 -7.00 -2.04
N HIS A 283 7.65 -7.70 -2.09
CA HIS A 283 7.90 -8.89 -1.29
C HIS A 283 8.99 -8.62 -0.28
N LEU A 284 8.86 -9.15 0.94
CA LEU A 284 9.84 -8.95 2.00
C LEU A 284 10.05 -10.23 2.80
N GLY A 285 11.32 -10.48 3.16
CA GLY A 285 11.71 -11.50 4.12
C GLY A 285 12.74 -10.96 5.10
N GLU A 286 12.70 -11.44 6.34
CA GLU A 286 13.72 -11.14 7.37
C GLU A 286 14.77 -12.26 7.42
N CYS A 287 16.04 -11.90 7.34
CA CYS A 287 17.18 -12.79 7.55
C CYS A 287 17.39 -13.06 9.05
N THR A 288 18.02 -14.19 9.37
CA THR A 288 18.28 -14.56 10.78
C THR A 288 19.25 -13.61 11.50
N ASP A 289 20.08 -12.88 10.75
CA ASP A 289 21.00 -11.85 11.25
C ASP A 289 20.34 -10.46 11.40
N GLY A 290 19.06 -10.32 11.03
CA GLY A 290 18.30 -9.08 11.11
C GLY A 290 18.43 -8.16 9.89
N ARG A 291 19.06 -8.61 8.81
CA ARG A 291 18.90 -7.99 7.48
C ARG A 291 17.50 -8.25 6.93
N PHE A 292 17.05 -7.43 5.99
CA PHE A 292 15.84 -7.70 5.20
C PHE A 292 16.20 -7.92 3.74
N VAL A 293 15.55 -8.89 3.09
CA VAL A 293 15.54 -9.00 1.62
C VAL A 293 14.21 -8.44 1.14
N VAL A 294 14.28 -7.50 0.21
CA VAL A 294 13.12 -6.88 -0.41
C VAL A 294 13.17 -7.09 -1.91
N LEU A 295 12.05 -7.48 -2.49
CA LEU A 295 11.84 -7.41 -3.93
C LEU A 295 10.86 -6.29 -4.19
N ALA A 296 11.30 -5.31 -4.97
CA ALA A 296 10.49 -4.16 -5.31
C ALA A 296 10.26 -4.14 -6.81
N ALA A 297 8.99 -4.01 -7.21
CA ALA A 297 8.63 -3.84 -8.60
C ALA A 297 8.57 -2.36 -8.99
N SER A 298 9.06 -2.08 -10.19
CA SER A 298 8.77 -0.85 -10.93
C SER A 298 7.91 -1.19 -12.15
N SER A 299 6.97 -0.32 -12.48
CA SER A 299 6.06 -0.52 -13.62
C SER A 299 6.43 0.39 -14.77
N ASN A 300 6.44 -0.15 -16.00
CA ASN A 300 6.61 0.66 -17.20
C ASN A 300 5.25 1.23 -17.69
N GLN A 301 5.27 2.04 -18.75
CA GLN A 301 4.04 2.65 -19.31
C GLN A 301 3.00 1.64 -19.80
N THR A 302 3.40 0.42 -20.11
CA THR A 302 2.50 -0.67 -20.51
C THR A 302 1.98 -1.51 -19.34
N GLY A 303 2.39 -1.20 -18.11
CA GLY A 303 2.01 -1.93 -16.91
C GLY A 303 2.83 -3.20 -16.65
N VAL A 304 3.87 -3.47 -17.45
CA VAL A 304 4.77 -4.60 -17.23
C VAL A 304 5.72 -4.26 -16.09
N LEU A 305 5.83 -5.17 -15.13
CA LEU A 305 6.68 -5.02 -13.97
C LEU A 305 8.10 -5.51 -14.29
N SER A 306 9.09 -4.77 -13.79
CA SER A 306 10.45 -5.24 -13.62
C SER A 306 10.77 -5.24 -12.13
N TYR A 307 11.61 -6.18 -11.70
CA TYR A 307 11.93 -6.37 -10.29
C TYR A 307 13.42 -6.13 -10.05
N GLU A 308 13.71 -5.66 -8.85
CA GLU A 308 15.04 -5.68 -8.28
C GLU A 308 15.00 -6.29 -6.88
N MET A 309 16.12 -6.88 -6.48
CA MET A 309 16.33 -7.30 -5.11
C MET A 309 17.18 -6.27 -4.38
N ALA A 310 16.77 -5.89 -3.17
CA ALA A 310 17.56 -5.11 -2.26
C ALA A 310 17.75 -5.85 -0.93
N VAL A 311 18.97 -5.80 -0.42
CA VAL A 311 19.31 -6.32 0.90
C VAL A 311 19.55 -5.15 1.83
N LEU A 312 18.67 -5.00 2.81
CA LEU A 312 18.68 -3.91 3.77
C LEU A 312 19.43 -4.34 5.03
N ALA A 313 20.53 -3.66 5.32
CA ALA A 313 21.31 -3.84 6.53
C ALA A 313 21.27 -2.57 7.37
N LYS A 314 21.32 -2.71 8.71
CA LYS A 314 21.42 -1.53 9.58
C LYS A 314 22.72 -0.79 9.32
N GLY A 315 22.63 0.51 9.12
CA GLY A 315 23.76 1.37 8.81
C GLY A 315 23.41 2.85 9.00
N GLU A 316 24.43 3.70 9.10
CA GLU A 316 24.24 5.15 9.12
C GLU A 316 24.23 5.67 7.68
N ASP A 317 23.31 6.59 7.39
CA ASP A 317 23.26 7.34 6.14
C ASP A 317 23.85 8.73 6.41
N GLU A 318 24.98 9.04 5.77
CA GLU A 318 25.72 10.29 6.00
C GLU A 318 25.27 11.44 5.08
N ARG A 319 24.26 11.22 4.23
CA ARG A 319 23.75 12.24 3.30
C ARG A 319 23.03 13.38 4.02
N GLU A 320 23.02 14.54 3.38
CA GLU A 320 22.29 15.71 3.85
C GLU A 320 20.78 15.49 3.67
N ILE A 321 20.03 15.54 4.77
CA ILE A 321 18.59 15.27 4.78
C ILE A 321 17.82 16.51 4.33
N LEU A 322 16.94 16.33 3.34
CA LEU A 322 15.90 17.26 2.95
C LEU A 322 14.57 16.73 3.46
N SER A 323 13.86 17.53 4.25
CA SER A 323 12.56 17.16 4.80
C SER A 323 11.44 17.43 3.80
N MET A 324 10.64 16.41 3.48
CA MET A 324 9.44 16.53 2.67
C MET A 324 8.21 16.17 3.49
N VAL A 325 7.14 16.96 3.38
CA VAL A 325 5.86 16.64 4.01
C VAL A 325 4.77 16.56 2.96
N SER A 326 3.98 15.49 3.04
CA SER A 326 2.71 15.34 2.33
C SER A 326 1.59 15.01 3.32
N LEU A 327 0.36 15.46 3.03
CA LEU A 327 -0.77 14.93 3.77
C LEU A 327 -1.05 13.48 3.38
N THR A 328 -0.94 13.17 2.09
CA THR A 328 -1.14 11.84 1.51
C THR A 328 -0.34 11.74 0.23
N ALA A 329 0.84 11.12 0.27
CA ALA A 329 1.70 11.09 -0.90
C ALA A 329 1.12 10.13 -1.95
N THR A 330 1.12 10.55 -3.21
CA THR A 330 0.73 9.66 -4.30
C THR A 330 1.82 8.62 -4.54
N PRO A 331 1.50 7.46 -5.15
CA PRO A 331 2.52 6.50 -5.55
C PRO A 331 3.61 7.12 -6.44
N GLY A 332 3.26 8.10 -7.27
CA GLY A 332 4.22 8.86 -8.08
C GLY A 332 5.21 9.67 -7.25
N ILE A 333 4.75 10.35 -6.20
CA ILE A 333 5.63 11.08 -5.26
C ILE A 333 6.54 10.11 -4.52
N VAL A 334 5.99 9.01 -3.99
CA VAL A 334 6.80 8.01 -3.27
C VAL A 334 7.88 7.42 -4.19
N GLN A 335 7.53 7.13 -5.45
CA GLN A 335 8.49 6.64 -6.45
C GLN A 335 9.55 7.70 -6.78
N ALA A 336 9.18 8.96 -6.98
CA ALA A 336 10.14 10.03 -7.28
C ALA A 336 11.14 10.25 -6.14
N VAL A 337 10.67 10.23 -4.88
CA VAL A 337 11.53 10.30 -3.68
C VAL A 337 12.45 9.08 -3.63
N SER A 338 11.92 7.89 -3.90
CA SER A 338 12.70 6.65 -3.96
C SER A 338 13.82 6.72 -5.01
N ASP A 339 13.50 7.11 -6.25
CA ASP A 339 14.47 7.19 -7.35
C ASP A 339 15.56 8.22 -7.06
N PHE A 340 15.18 9.36 -6.48
CA PHE A 340 16.13 10.37 -6.01
C PHE A 340 17.05 9.80 -4.92
N ASN A 341 16.48 9.17 -3.89
CA ASN A 341 17.25 8.57 -2.79
C ASN A 341 18.13 7.40 -3.25
N LYS A 342 17.80 6.73 -4.34
CA LYS A 342 18.63 5.65 -4.89
C LYS A 342 19.85 6.18 -5.65
N THR A 343 19.69 7.30 -6.35
CA THR A 343 20.69 7.81 -7.30
C THR A 343 21.51 8.99 -6.77
N ASN A 344 21.03 9.70 -5.75
CA ASN A 344 21.71 10.85 -5.18
C ASN A 344 22.69 10.44 -4.07
N ASP A 345 23.97 10.78 -4.25
CA ASP A 345 25.06 10.45 -3.33
C ASP A 345 25.27 11.48 -2.22
N ARG A 346 24.62 12.64 -2.32
CA ARG A 346 24.83 13.78 -1.41
C ARG A 346 23.62 14.08 -0.54
N TYR A 347 22.43 13.97 -1.10
CA TYR A 347 21.17 14.34 -0.47
C TYR A 347 20.26 13.13 -0.36
N LYS A 348 19.43 13.14 0.69
CA LYS A 348 18.32 12.20 0.88
C LYS A 348 17.07 13.00 1.21
N VAL A 349 15.96 12.67 0.57
CA VAL A 349 14.64 13.22 0.94
C VAL A 349 13.98 12.28 1.95
N GLU A 350 13.63 12.81 3.12
CA GLU A 350 12.80 12.13 4.11
C GLU A 350 11.35 12.57 3.99
N LEU A 351 10.51 11.69 3.45
CA LEU A 351 9.08 11.92 3.26
C LEU A 351 8.30 11.57 4.52
N THR A 352 7.60 12.55 5.09
CA THR A 352 6.63 12.36 6.17
C THR A 352 5.22 12.51 5.63
N GLU A 353 4.37 11.52 5.91
CA GLU A 353 2.97 11.49 5.53
C GLU A 353 2.05 11.60 6.75
N TYR A 354 0.91 12.27 6.60
CA TYR A 354 -0.14 12.27 7.64
C TYR A 354 -1.04 11.05 7.52
N PHE A 355 -1.35 10.64 6.29
CA PHE A 355 -2.21 9.50 5.99
C PHE A 355 -1.63 8.71 4.82
N PRO A 356 -1.58 7.37 4.88
CA PRO A 356 -1.23 6.54 3.74
C PRO A 356 -2.19 6.75 2.55
N TYR A 357 -1.68 6.59 1.32
CA TYR A 357 -2.37 6.92 0.06
C TYR A 357 -3.82 6.40 -0.06
N ALA A 358 -4.09 5.21 0.45
CA ALA A 358 -5.38 4.53 0.33
C ALA A 358 -6.19 4.51 1.64
N GLN A 359 -5.79 5.29 2.65
CA GLN A 359 -6.49 5.30 3.92
C GLN A 359 -7.86 6.00 3.77
N ASN A 360 -8.90 5.39 4.35
CA ASN A 360 -10.18 6.06 4.56
C ASN A 360 -10.04 7.05 5.72
N VAL A 361 -10.08 8.35 5.41
CA VAL A 361 -9.88 9.45 6.38
C VAL A 361 -11.13 10.32 6.42
N SER A 362 -11.62 10.62 7.62
CA SER A 362 -12.77 11.49 7.81
C SER A 362 -12.42 12.98 7.61
N ASN A 363 -13.42 13.81 7.32
CA ASN A 363 -13.20 15.26 7.18
C ASN A 363 -12.58 15.91 8.44
N GLU A 364 -12.97 15.44 9.63
CA GLU A 364 -12.41 15.96 10.88
C GLU A 364 -10.92 15.60 11.03
N GLU A 365 -10.52 14.39 10.65
CA GLU A 365 -9.12 13.98 10.64
C GLU A 365 -8.30 14.80 9.63
N TRP A 366 -8.84 15.03 8.43
CA TRP A 366 -8.24 15.89 7.41
C TRP A 366 -8.02 17.33 7.91
N ASP A 367 -9.06 17.95 8.48
CA ASP A 367 -8.97 19.31 9.01
C ASP A 367 -7.95 19.41 10.15
N ASN A 368 -7.90 18.39 11.02
CA ASN A 368 -6.93 18.32 12.11
C ASN A 368 -5.49 18.13 11.58
N ALA A 369 -5.27 17.35 10.53
CA ALA A 369 -3.96 17.20 9.90
C ALA A 369 -3.45 18.53 9.33
N ILE A 370 -4.31 19.26 8.59
CA ILE A 370 -4.01 20.59 8.06
C ILE A 370 -3.71 21.57 9.20
N LEU A 371 -4.50 21.56 10.28
CA LEU A 371 -4.27 22.41 11.45
C LEU A 371 -2.93 22.11 12.13
N ASN A 372 -2.60 20.83 12.30
CA ASN A 372 -1.35 20.38 12.89
C ASN A 372 -0.15 20.79 12.05
N LEU A 373 -0.19 20.58 10.74
CA LEU A 373 0.85 21.03 9.80
C LEU A 373 1.07 22.54 9.89
N ASN A 374 0.00 23.33 9.81
CA ASN A 374 0.08 24.78 9.94
C ASN A 374 0.66 25.22 11.29
N THR A 375 0.34 24.50 12.38
CA THR A 375 0.89 24.79 13.72
C THR A 375 2.39 24.53 13.79
N ARG A 376 2.88 23.44 13.19
CA ARG A 376 4.31 23.12 13.08
C ARG A 376 5.08 24.22 12.33
N ILE A 377 4.56 24.62 11.18
CA ILE A 377 5.12 25.71 10.36
C ILE A 377 5.21 27.01 11.17
N ILE A 378 4.14 27.40 11.86
CA ILE A 378 4.12 28.61 12.70
C ILE A 378 5.13 28.51 13.86
N SER A 379 5.39 27.30 14.36
CA SER A 379 6.38 27.06 15.40
C SER A 379 7.83 27.00 14.92
N GLY A 380 8.07 27.20 13.62
CA GLY A 380 9.40 27.21 13.01
C GLY A 380 9.88 25.87 12.48
N ASP A 381 9.01 24.85 12.47
CA ASP A 381 9.27 23.52 11.92
C ASP A 381 8.68 23.44 10.50
N MET A 382 9.30 24.20 9.59
CA MET A 382 8.93 24.26 8.17
C MET A 382 9.72 23.20 7.40
N PRO A 383 9.07 22.32 6.61
CA PRO A 383 9.79 21.38 5.78
C PRO A 383 10.50 22.07 4.61
N ASP A 384 11.54 21.45 4.07
CA ASP A 384 12.26 21.92 2.89
C ASP A 384 11.40 21.79 1.62
N ILE A 385 10.59 20.72 1.54
CA ILE A 385 9.69 20.42 0.43
C ILE A 385 8.28 20.18 0.97
N LEU A 386 7.27 20.81 0.36
CA LEU A 386 5.87 20.63 0.72
C LEU A 386 5.06 20.15 -0.48
N ASP A 387 4.43 18.99 -0.35
CA ASP A 387 3.47 18.49 -1.34
C ASP A 387 2.16 19.28 -1.24
N MET A 388 1.85 19.99 -2.32
CA MET A 388 0.72 20.92 -2.39
C MET A 388 -0.58 20.26 -2.85
N SER A 389 -0.58 18.95 -3.16
CA SER A 389 -1.73 18.24 -3.76
C SER A 389 -3.04 18.39 -2.96
N ASN A 390 -2.94 18.53 -1.64
CA ASN A 390 -4.09 18.68 -0.74
C ASN A 390 -4.08 19.99 0.05
N LEU A 391 -3.35 21.00 -0.41
CA LEU A 391 -3.19 22.30 0.26
C LEU A 391 -3.56 23.46 -0.67
N SER A 392 -3.99 24.58 -0.09
CA SER A 392 -4.28 25.78 -0.88
C SER A 392 -2.99 26.56 -1.18
N VAL A 393 -2.52 26.46 -2.43
CA VAL A 393 -1.34 27.21 -2.90
C VAL A 393 -1.48 28.71 -2.65
N GLN A 394 -2.66 29.29 -2.88
CA GLN A 394 -2.90 30.73 -2.69
C GLN A 394 -2.69 31.15 -1.22
N ILE A 395 -3.14 30.34 -0.26
CA ILE A 395 -2.98 30.65 1.17
C ILE A 395 -1.51 30.60 1.57
N TYR A 396 -0.77 29.59 1.15
CA TYR A 396 0.64 29.42 1.52
C TYR A 396 1.53 30.47 0.84
N LEU A 397 1.31 30.75 -0.44
CA LEU A 397 2.01 31.82 -1.15
C LEU A 397 1.70 33.20 -0.55
N GLY A 398 0.43 33.50 -0.24
CA GLY A 398 0.02 34.78 0.35
C GLY A 398 0.60 35.03 1.75
N LYS A 399 1.02 33.95 2.44
CA LYS A 399 1.78 34.02 3.71
C LYS A 399 3.30 34.13 3.52
N GLY A 400 3.79 34.09 2.28
CA GLY A 400 5.23 34.11 1.97
C GLY A 400 5.95 32.81 2.32
N LEU A 401 5.23 31.68 2.32
CA LEU A 401 5.78 30.37 2.70
C LEU A 401 6.29 29.54 1.51
N LEU A 402 6.03 29.98 0.27
CA LEU A 402 6.46 29.30 -0.95
C LEU A 402 7.47 30.16 -1.69
N GLU A 403 8.57 29.54 -2.08
CA GLU A 403 9.64 30.17 -2.85
C GLU A 403 9.23 30.31 -4.33
N ASP A 404 9.77 31.33 -5.00
CA ASP A 404 9.60 31.48 -6.45
C ASP A 404 10.60 30.57 -7.18
N LEU A 405 10.11 29.62 -7.96
CA LEU A 405 10.94 28.60 -8.61
C LEU A 405 11.50 29.05 -9.97
N TYR A 406 11.00 30.12 -10.58
CA TYR A 406 11.51 30.62 -11.86
C TYR A 406 13.03 30.88 -11.85
N PRO A 407 13.60 31.58 -10.85
CA PRO A 407 15.05 31.81 -10.80
C PRO A 407 15.86 30.52 -10.75
N TYR A 408 15.37 29.48 -10.08
CA TYR A 408 16.09 28.21 -9.99
C TYR A 408 16.09 27.50 -11.35
N MET A 409 14.93 27.44 -12.01
CA MET A 409 14.81 26.85 -13.36
C MET A 409 15.67 27.58 -14.40
N GLU A 410 15.73 28.91 -14.36
CA GLU A 410 16.55 29.70 -15.30
C GLU A 410 18.06 29.48 -15.15
N HIS A 411 18.51 29.13 -13.94
CA HIS A 411 19.93 28.94 -13.63
C HIS A 411 20.35 27.46 -13.63
N ASP A 412 19.40 26.53 -13.78
CA ASP A 412 19.67 25.10 -13.84
C ASP A 412 19.92 24.66 -15.29
N PRO A 413 21.17 24.28 -15.66
CA PRO A 413 21.48 23.88 -17.02
C PRO A 413 20.84 22.54 -17.43
N GLU A 414 20.32 21.76 -16.47
CA GLU A 414 19.62 20.49 -16.76
C GLU A 414 18.14 20.73 -17.11
N ILE A 415 17.59 21.90 -16.77
CA ILE A 415 16.22 22.29 -17.09
C ILE A 415 16.20 23.18 -18.33
N ARG A 416 15.47 22.75 -19.36
CA ARG A 416 15.20 23.55 -20.56
C ARG A 416 13.72 23.85 -20.63
N THR A 417 13.34 25.12 -20.49
CA THR A 417 11.92 25.54 -20.48
C THR A 417 11.14 25.08 -21.72
N GLU A 418 11.83 24.97 -22.86
CA GLU A 418 11.32 24.47 -24.13
C GLU A 418 10.94 22.98 -24.14
N ASP A 419 11.38 22.20 -23.14
CA ASP A 419 10.97 20.80 -22.96
C ASP A 419 9.61 20.69 -22.22
N TYR A 420 9.03 21.81 -21.77
CA TYR A 420 7.79 21.87 -21.00
C TYR A 420 6.69 22.67 -21.71
N PHE A 421 5.45 22.46 -21.27
CA PHE A 421 4.32 23.29 -21.68
C PHE A 421 4.34 24.62 -20.92
N GLU A 422 4.95 25.66 -21.50
CA GLU A 422 5.07 26.99 -20.88
C GLU A 422 3.74 27.56 -20.39
N ASN A 423 2.65 27.33 -21.15
CA ASN A 423 1.30 27.77 -20.78
C ASN A 423 0.77 27.11 -19.49
N VAL A 424 1.29 25.94 -19.11
CA VAL A 424 0.96 25.30 -17.82
C VAL A 424 1.64 26.07 -16.69
N PHE A 425 2.93 26.42 -16.83
CA PHE A 425 3.64 27.23 -15.84
C PHE A 425 3.03 28.62 -15.69
N GLU A 426 2.63 29.26 -16.79
CA GLU A 426 1.87 30.52 -16.75
C GLU A 426 0.56 30.36 -15.97
N ALA A 427 -0.19 29.28 -16.20
CA ALA A 427 -1.48 29.04 -15.55
C ALA A 427 -1.38 28.82 -14.03
N ILE A 428 -0.30 28.16 -13.57
CA ILE A 428 -0.06 27.91 -12.15
C ILE A 428 0.71 29.03 -11.46
N SER A 429 1.20 30.02 -12.22
CA SER A 429 1.87 31.19 -11.67
C SER A 429 0.90 32.09 -10.93
N LEU A 430 1.32 32.59 -9.78
CA LEU A 430 0.53 33.47 -8.93
C LEU A 430 1.39 34.67 -8.53
N ASP A 431 0.87 35.88 -8.71
CA ASP A 431 1.59 37.15 -8.47
C ASP A 431 2.96 37.23 -9.19
N GLY A 432 3.06 36.62 -10.38
CA GLY A 432 4.27 36.60 -11.20
C GLY A 432 5.36 35.63 -10.71
N LYS A 433 5.04 34.76 -9.74
CA LYS A 433 5.94 33.73 -9.22
C LYS A 433 5.47 32.34 -9.62
N LEU A 434 6.39 31.38 -9.64
CA LEU A 434 6.08 29.96 -9.79
C LEU A 434 6.16 29.27 -8.41
N PRO A 435 5.03 29.07 -7.71
CA PRO A 435 5.03 28.62 -6.31
C PRO A 435 5.22 27.11 -6.12
N TYR A 436 5.13 26.30 -7.17
CA TYR A 436 5.31 24.85 -7.15
C TYR A 436 5.61 24.31 -8.56
N LEU A 437 6.16 23.09 -8.63
CA LEU A 437 6.29 22.32 -9.87
C LEU A 437 5.18 21.26 -9.94
N THR A 438 4.79 20.92 -11.17
CA THR A 438 3.81 19.85 -11.45
C THR A 438 4.42 18.84 -12.43
N ASP A 439 4.11 17.56 -12.24
CA ASP A 439 4.53 16.46 -13.11
C ASP A 439 3.61 16.28 -14.33
N GLY A 440 2.48 16.97 -14.36
CA GLY A 440 1.56 16.96 -15.49
C GLY A 440 0.39 17.91 -15.38
N ALA A 441 -0.47 17.82 -16.39
CA ALA A 441 -1.79 18.43 -16.42
C ALA A 441 -2.78 17.42 -17.01
N ALA A 442 -4.01 17.41 -16.49
CA ALA A 442 -5.06 16.50 -16.94
C ALA A 442 -6.27 17.28 -17.46
N ILE A 443 -6.95 16.70 -18.45
CA ILE A 443 -8.25 17.18 -18.93
C ILE A 443 -9.28 16.13 -18.55
N SER A 444 -10.20 16.49 -17.66
CA SER A 444 -11.35 15.65 -17.32
C SER A 444 -12.41 15.78 -18.41
N THR A 445 -12.92 14.64 -18.89
CA THR A 445 -13.98 14.58 -19.90
C THR A 445 -14.99 13.50 -19.56
N MET A 446 -16.20 13.59 -20.13
CA MET A 446 -17.21 12.54 -20.09
C MET A 446 -17.15 11.70 -21.36
N LEU A 447 -17.33 10.38 -21.22
CA LEU A 447 -17.52 9.45 -22.33
C LEU A 447 -19.01 9.11 -22.44
N ALA A 448 -19.55 9.14 -23.65
CA ALA A 448 -20.97 8.85 -23.90
C ALA A 448 -21.14 7.92 -25.11
N GLY A 449 -22.21 7.14 -25.11
CA GLY A 449 -22.59 6.30 -26.24
C GLY A 449 -22.78 7.13 -27.52
N ALA A 450 -22.39 6.57 -28.66
CA ALA A 450 -22.47 7.26 -29.95
C ALA A 450 -23.89 7.74 -30.30
N ASP A 451 -24.90 7.00 -29.85
CA ASP A 451 -26.32 7.30 -29.98
C ASP A 451 -26.78 8.47 -29.09
N VAL A 452 -26.11 8.70 -27.96
CA VAL A 452 -26.41 9.81 -27.05
C VAL A 452 -25.82 11.13 -27.54
N VAL A 453 -24.64 11.08 -28.16
CA VAL A 453 -23.96 12.29 -28.66
C VAL A 453 -24.49 12.78 -30.01
N ASP A 454 -25.14 11.92 -30.81
CA ASP A 454 -25.75 12.20 -32.13
C ASP A 454 -24.93 13.14 -33.03
N GLY A 455 -23.60 12.93 -33.08
CA GLY A 455 -22.69 13.74 -33.90
C GLY A 455 -22.42 15.17 -33.38
N SER A 456 -22.81 15.51 -32.15
CA SER A 456 -22.40 16.74 -31.48
C SER A 456 -20.92 16.69 -31.10
N ASN A 457 -20.20 17.79 -31.32
CA ASN A 457 -18.78 17.94 -30.95
C ASN A 457 -18.58 18.43 -29.50
N GLY A 458 -19.66 18.51 -28.71
CA GLY A 458 -19.63 18.92 -27.30
C GLY A 458 -21.03 19.04 -26.72
N TRP A 459 -21.14 19.04 -25.39
CA TRP A 459 -22.40 19.19 -24.65
C TRP A 459 -22.38 20.46 -23.80
N THR A 460 -23.53 21.10 -23.70
CA THR A 460 -23.82 22.12 -22.67
C THR A 460 -24.42 21.47 -21.43
N VAL A 461 -24.51 22.20 -20.32
CA VAL A 461 -25.26 21.73 -19.13
C VAL A 461 -26.72 21.40 -19.48
N GLN A 462 -27.33 22.14 -20.41
CA GLN A 462 -28.70 21.85 -20.87
C GLN A 462 -28.79 20.57 -21.70
N ASP A 463 -27.72 20.17 -22.39
CA ASP A 463 -27.70 18.89 -23.10
C ASP A 463 -27.53 17.73 -22.10
N LEU A 464 -26.73 17.92 -21.06
CA LEU A 464 -26.64 17.00 -19.93
C LEU A 464 -28.00 16.84 -19.23
N GLU A 465 -28.73 17.93 -18.97
CA GLU A 465 -30.09 17.89 -18.42
C GLU A 465 -31.03 17.04 -19.28
N LYS A 466 -31.01 17.19 -20.61
CA LYS A 466 -31.84 16.37 -21.52
C LYS A 466 -31.49 14.89 -21.44
N VAL A 467 -30.21 14.55 -21.29
CA VAL A 467 -29.77 13.16 -21.12
C VAL A 467 -30.33 12.59 -19.83
N LEU A 468 -30.22 13.33 -18.72
CA LEU A 468 -30.75 12.93 -17.42
C LEU A 468 -32.28 12.80 -17.43
N ASP A 469 -32.99 13.70 -18.13
CA ASP A 469 -34.46 13.64 -18.29
C ASP A 469 -34.90 12.43 -19.13
N THR A 470 -34.11 12.07 -20.14
CA THR A 470 -34.44 10.98 -21.08
C THR A 470 -34.14 9.61 -20.49
N TYR A 471 -32.97 9.44 -19.86
CA TYR A 471 -32.45 8.14 -19.42
C TYR A 471 -32.47 7.96 -17.90
N GLY A 472 -32.80 9.01 -17.14
CA GLY A 472 -32.88 9.01 -15.68
C GLY A 472 -31.57 9.45 -15.01
N ALA A 473 -31.65 9.85 -13.73
CA ALA A 473 -30.52 10.39 -12.98
C ALA A 473 -29.34 9.41 -12.79
N ASN A 474 -29.58 8.11 -12.91
CA ASN A 474 -28.56 7.06 -12.80
C ASN A 474 -27.94 6.67 -14.17
N SER A 475 -28.23 7.43 -15.23
CA SER A 475 -27.73 7.16 -16.58
C SER A 475 -26.25 7.52 -16.76
N ILE A 476 -25.67 8.23 -15.79
CA ILE A 476 -24.27 8.61 -15.78
C ILE A 476 -23.59 7.88 -14.63
N ASP A 477 -22.68 6.99 -15.00
CA ASP A 477 -21.89 6.27 -14.02
C ASP A 477 -20.94 7.22 -13.30
N ASN A 478 -20.71 6.99 -12.00
CA ASN A 478 -19.82 7.78 -11.14
C ASN A 478 -20.15 9.28 -10.95
N LEU A 479 -21.27 9.79 -11.47
CA LEU A 479 -21.68 11.19 -11.28
C LEU A 479 -22.69 11.32 -10.13
N SER A 480 -22.20 11.35 -8.89
CA SER A 480 -23.02 11.75 -7.75
C SER A 480 -23.37 13.24 -7.82
N GLY A 481 -24.46 13.68 -7.18
CA GLY A 481 -24.79 15.12 -7.11
C GLY A 481 -23.68 15.97 -6.46
N ALA A 482 -22.92 15.40 -5.53
CA ALA A 482 -21.75 16.04 -4.94
C ALA A 482 -20.58 16.12 -5.92
N SER A 483 -20.32 15.04 -6.68
CA SER A 483 -19.31 15.03 -7.74
C SER A 483 -19.61 16.09 -8.79
N PHE A 484 -20.86 16.15 -9.26
CA PHE A 484 -21.30 17.14 -10.23
C PHE A 484 -21.10 18.58 -9.75
N LEU A 485 -21.51 18.88 -8.50
CA LEU A 485 -21.31 20.20 -7.92
C LEU A 485 -19.82 20.57 -7.81
N ARG A 486 -18.97 19.62 -7.39
CA ARG A 486 -17.53 19.82 -7.31
C ARG A 486 -16.94 20.14 -8.69
N ASP A 487 -17.28 19.37 -9.70
CA ASP A 487 -16.76 19.57 -11.06
C ASP A 487 -17.23 20.92 -11.64
N MET A 488 -18.48 21.30 -11.39
CA MET A 488 -19.01 22.63 -11.75
C MET A 488 -18.22 23.78 -11.09
N LEU A 489 -17.94 23.68 -9.78
CA LEU A 489 -17.16 24.69 -9.05
C LEU A 489 -15.70 24.80 -9.54
N GLN A 490 -15.14 23.74 -10.12
CA GLN A 490 -13.78 23.74 -10.67
C GLN A 490 -13.71 24.25 -12.11
N THR A 491 -14.77 24.03 -12.89
CA THR A 491 -14.82 24.41 -14.32
C THR A 491 -15.27 25.85 -14.56
N ASP A 492 -16.01 26.44 -13.63
CA ASP A 492 -16.52 27.80 -13.76
C ASP A 492 -16.36 28.61 -12.46
N GLY A 493 -15.40 29.53 -12.45
CA GLY A 493 -15.19 30.47 -11.35
C GLY A 493 -16.26 31.55 -11.24
N SER A 494 -17.24 31.61 -12.16
CA SER A 494 -18.31 32.63 -12.15
C SER A 494 -19.16 32.60 -10.88
N PHE A 495 -19.25 31.44 -10.23
CA PHE A 495 -20.00 31.25 -8.98
C PHE A 495 -19.21 31.64 -7.73
N ILE A 496 -17.92 31.98 -7.85
CA ILE A 496 -17.03 32.23 -6.70
C ILE A 496 -16.34 33.60 -6.86
N ASP A 497 -16.67 34.54 -5.96
CA ASP A 497 -15.90 35.75 -5.76
C ASP A 497 -14.73 35.45 -4.81
N TRP A 498 -13.57 35.13 -5.38
CA TRP A 498 -12.34 34.84 -4.65
C TRP A 498 -11.84 36.01 -3.80
N SER A 499 -12.15 37.25 -4.18
CA SER A 499 -11.72 38.45 -3.43
C SER A 499 -12.54 38.67 -2.17
N LEU A 500 -13.83 38.29 -2.20
CA LEU A 500 -14.75 38.42 -1.09
C LEU A 500 -14.95 37.12 -0.30
N GLY A 501 -14.46 35.99 -0.81
CA GLY A 501 -14.68 34.66 -0.24
C GLY A 501 -16.15 34.27 -0.22
N LYS A 502 -16.91 34.60 -1.27
CA LYS A 502 -18.36 34.37 -1.36
C LYS A 502 -18.72 33.56 -2.59
N CYS A 503 -19.71 32.68 -2.46
CA CYS A 503 -20.32 31.97 -3.58
C CYS A 503 -21.74 32.48 -3.86
N SER A 504 -22.14 32.54 -5.12
CA SER A 504 -23.51 32.82 -5.57
C SER A 504 -23.87 31.85 -6.70
N PHE A 505 -25.11 31.36 -6.70
CA PHE A 505 -25.64 30.41 -7.69
C PHE A 505 -26.88 30.99 -8.41
N ASP A 506 -27.07 32.32 -8.31
CA ASP A 506 -28.21 33.04 -8.88
C ASP A 506 -28.00 33.42 -10.35
#